data_AF-A0A059LAL5-F1
#
_entry.id   AF-A0A059LAL5-F1
#
_cell.length_a   1.000
_cell.length_b   1.000
_cell.length_c   1.000
_cell.angle_alpha   90.00
_cell.angle_beta   90.00
_cell.angle_gamma   90.00
#
_symmetry.space_group_name_H-M   'P 1'
#
loop_
_entity.id
_entity.type
_entity.pdbx_description
1 polymer ?
#
loop_
_entity_poly.entity_id
_entity_poly.type
_entity_poly.pdbx_seq_one_letter_code
_entity_poly.pdbx_strand_id
1 'polypeptide(L)'
;MDAMLAVLCAELREELAHVSLLGDFAGPLAMLQRLFGSKRLAPRLAALPVFLPPSLPPNGRMFEEQTLLGAAFGVSALPDSAFPELPPERLPDAVESCFSDLDARRPADVREAVRSLQASSAALIGSLHALALSLLRDAATRPRMLAWLGAALGCNAERMKMHPD
;
A
#
# COMPACT_ATOMS: atom_id res chain seq x y z
N MET A 1 -20.31 16.06 1.55
CA MET A 1 -18.89 16.14 1.17
C MET A 1 -18.09 15.01 1.80
N ASP A 2 -18.11 14.84 3.12
CA ASP A 2 -17.36 13.75 3.78
C ASP A 2 -17.81 12.35 3.37
N ALA A 3 -19.12 12.13 3.17
CA ALA A 3 -19.62 10.86 2.62
C ALA A 3 -19.07 10.55 1.22
N MET A 4 -18.95 11.56 0.36
CA MET A 4 -18.37 11.40 -0.99
C MET A 4 -16.87 11.11 -0.93
N LEU A 5 -16.15 11.80 -0.03
CA LEU A 5 -14.71 11.53 0.19
C LEU A 5 -14.50 10.13 0.76
N ALA A 6 -15.39 9.67 1.66
CA ALA A 6 -15.34 8.32 2.21
C ALA A 6 -15.54 7.25 1.13
N VAL A 7 -16.52 7.43 0.24
CA VAL A 7 -16.72 6.52 -0.91
C VAL A 7 -15.49 6.53 -1.81
N LEU A 8 -15.00 7.71 -2.21
CA LEU A 8 -13.80 7.82 -3.05
C LEU A 8 -12.58 7.12 -2.44
N CYS A 9 -12.36 7.30 -1.14
CA CYS A 9 -11.27 6.62 -0.44
C CYS A 9 -11.48 5.10 -0.34
N ALA A 10 -12.71 4.64 -0.19
CA ALA A 10 -13.01 3.20 -0.18
C ALA A 10 -12.72 2.57 -1.54
N GLU A 11 -13.14 3.20 -2.63
CA GLU A 11 -12.85 2.76 -4.00
C GLU A 11 -11.34 2.75 -4.28
N LEU A 12 -10.62 3.82 -3.94
CA LEU A 12 -9.16 3.89 -4.12
C LEU A 12 -8.42 2.84 -3.30
N ARG A 13 -8.87 2.59 -2.07
CA ARG A 13 -8.33 1.52 -1.21
C ARG A 13 -8.55 0.16 -1.88
N GLU A 14 -9.76 -0.09 -2.38
CA GLU A 14 -10.10 -1.33 -3.06
C GLU A 14 -9.23 -1.55 -4.29
N GLU A 15 -9.07 -0.54 -5.14
CA GLU A 15 -8.21 -0.60 -6.33
C GLU A 15 -6.75 -0.88 -5.97
N LEU A 16 -6.21 -0.19 -4.96
CA LEU A 16 -4.85 -0.41 -4.47
C LEU A 16 -4.64 -1.76 -3.78
N ALA A 17 -5.69 -2.37 -3.23
CA ALA A 17 -5.62 -3.68 -2.61
C ALA A 17 -5.43 -4.80 -3.65
N HIS A 18 -5.87 -4.59 -4.89
CA HIS A 18 -5.84 -5.60 -5.96
C HIS A 18 -4.66 -5.44 -6.93
N VAL A 19 -3.86 -4.38 -6.80
CA VAL A 19 -2.76 -4.09 -7.71
C VAL A 19 -1.41 -4.54 -7.14
N SER A 20 -0.63 -5.24 -7.96
CA SER A 20 0.76 -5.59 -7.65
C SER A 20 1.74 -4.53 -8.17
N LEU A 21 3.03 -4.72 -7.91
CA LEU A 21 4.08 -3.87 -8.48
C LEU A 21 4.16 -3.91 -10.01
N LEU A 22 3.62 -4.96 -10.66
CA LEU A 22 3.57 -5.03 -12.11
C LEU A 22 2.29 -4.41 -12.70
N GLY A 23 1.30 -4.10 -11.86
CA GLY A 23 0.05 -3.48 -12.28
C GLY A 23 0.12 -1.96 -12.32
N ASP A 24 -0.99 -1.31 -12.67
CA ASP A 24 -1.10 0.15 -12.66
C ASP A 24 -1.37 0.71 -11.26
N PHE A 25 -0.35 0.64 -10.39
CA PHE A 25 -0.41 1.28 -9.08
C PHE A 25 -0.20 2.81 -9.18
N ALA A 26 0.35 3.30 -10.30
CA ALA A 26 0.74 4.69 -10.46
C ALA A 26 -0.48 5.62 -10.55
N GLY A 27 -1.52 5.21 -11.28
CA GLY A 27 -2.77 5.97 -11.39
C GLY A 27 -3.44 6.23 -10.03
N PRO A 28 -3.77 5.18 -9.25
CA PRO A 28 -4.40 5.31 -7.94
C PRO A 28 -3.54 6.10 -6.94
N LEU A 29 -2.22 5.87 -6.90
CA LEU A 29 -1.31 6.65 -6.04
C LEU A 29 -1.24 8.12 -6.45
N ALA A 30 -1.21 8.43 -7.74
CA ALA A 30 -1.23 9.81 -8.21
C ALA A 30 -2.53 10.53 -7.82
N MET A 31 -3.67 9.81 -7.85
CA MET A 31 -4.95 10.35 -7.37
C MET A 31 -4.89 10.63 -5.86
N LEU A 32 -4.38 9.68 -5.08
CA LEU A 32 -4.19 9.82 -3.64
C LEU A 32 -3.31 11.02 -3.28
N GLN A 33 -2.18 11.18 -3.98
CA GLN A 33 -1.28 12.32 -3.83
C GLN A 33 -1.97 13.66 -4.16
N ARG A 34 -2.81 13.71 -5.21
CA ARG A 34 -3.57 14.92 -5.55
C ARG A 34 -4.60 15.27 -4.49
N LEU A 35 -5.28 14.27 -3.94
CA LEU A 35 -6.26 14.45 -2.86
C LEU A 35 -5.61 15.02 -1.60
N PHE A 36 -4.50 14.43 -1.16
CA PHE A 36 -3.73 14.90 0.00
C PHE A 36 -2.88 16.15 -0.28
N GLY A 37 -2.62 16.48 -1.55
CA GLY A 37 -2.01 17.75 -1.95
C GLY A 37 -2.92 18.96 -1.77
N SER A 38 -4.23 18.75 -1.65
CA SER A 38 -5.19 19.82 -1.40
C SER A 38 -5.27 20.17 0.09
N LYS A 39 -4.83 21.39 0.44
CA LYS A 39 -4.88 21.92 1.83
C LYS A 39 -6.25 21.85 2.49
N ARG A 40 -7.34 21.86 1.70
CA ARG A 40 -8.71 21.79 2.22
C ARG A 40 -9.19 20.35 2.42
N LEU A 41 -8.77 19.44 1.55
CA LEU A 41 -9.20 18.05 1.58
C LEU A 41 -8.34 17.22 2.52
N ALA A 42 -7.03 17.45 2.55
CA ALA A 42 -6.08 16.64 3.31
C ALA A 42 -6.45 16.46 4.79
N PRO A 43 -6.84 17.51 5.55
CA PRO A 43 -7.23 17.34 6.94
C PRO A 43 -8.55 16.58 7.10
N ARG A 44 -9.50 16.74 6.16
CA ARG A 44 -10.78 16.02 6.17
C ARG A 44 -10.56 14.54 5.87
N LEU A 45 -9.75 14.25 4.86
CA LEU A 45 -9.36 12.89 4.46
C LEU A 45 -8.64 12.17 5.61
N ALA A 46 -7.68 12.83 6.27
CA ALA A 46 -6.96 12.28 7.40
C ALA A 46 -7.82 12.07 8.66
N ALA A 47 -9.01 12.68 8.72
CA ALA A 47 -9.98 12.48 9.79
C ALA A 47 -10.96 11.32 9.52
N LEU A 48 -11.01 10.79 8.29
CA LEU A 48 -11.90 9.68 7.94
C LEU A 48 -11.43 8.37 8.61
N PRO A 49 -12.35 7.47 9.00
CA PRO A 49 -12.00 6.16 9.57
C PRO A 49 -11.13 5.29 8.64
N VAL A 50 -11.29 5.43 7.31
CA VAL A 50 -10.47 4.72 6.32
C VAL A 50 -9.01 5.17 6.34
N PHE A 51 -8.70 6.35 6.87
CA PHE A 51 -7.31 6.75 7.11
C PHE A 51 -6.76 6.02 8.33
N LEU A 52 -7.44 6.14 9.47
CA LEU A 52 -7.09 5.45 10.72
C LEU A 52 -8.37 5.07 11.47
N PRO A 53 -8.67 3.76 11.62
CA PRO A 53 -9.89 3.32 12.28
C PRO A 53 -9.88 3.69 13.77
N PRO A 54 -11.06 3.92 14.39
CA PRO A 54 -11.17 4.27 15.80
C PRO A 54 -10.74 3.13 16.73
N SER A 55 -10.95 1.88 16.30
CA SER A 55 -10.44 0.67 16.96
C SER A 55 -9.37 0.04 16.08
N LEU A 56 -8.18 -0.16 16.63
CA LEU A 56 -7.10 -0.80 15.87
C LEU A 56 -7.40 -2.28 15.61
N PRO A 57 -7.13 -2.78 14.41
CA PRO A 57 -7.25 -4.19 14.11
C PRO A 57 -6.19 -5.01 14.86
N PRO A 58 -6.43 -6.32 15.05
CA PRO A 58 -5.60 -7.17 15.89
C PRO A 58 -4.20 -7.43 15.29
N ASN A 59 -4.02 -7.28 13.98
CA ASN A 59 -2.76 -7.56 13.31
C ASN A 59 -2.53 -6.64 12.10
N GLY A 60 -1.29 -6.68 11.58
CA GLY A 60 -0.84 -5.87 10.46
C GLY A 60 -1.57 -6.15 9.15
N ARG A 61 -2.06 -7.37 8.93
CA ARG A 61 -2.78 -7.73 7.71
C ARG A 61 -4.14 -7.04 7.64
N MET A 62 -4.93 -7.17 8.70
CA MET A 62 -6.20 -6.45 8.82
C MET A 62 -5.99 -4.93 8.80
N PHE A 63 -4.86 -4.43 9.32
CA PHE A 63 -4.49 -3.01 9.21
C PHE A 63 -4.21 -2.58 7.75
N GLU A 64 -3.52 -3.41 6.98
CA GLU A 64 -3.28 -3.19 5.56
C GLU A 64 -4.60 -3.10 4.80
N GLU A 65 -5.50 -4.06 4.99
CA GLU A 65 -6.78 -4.15 4.30
C GLU A 65 -7.74 -3.03 4.68
N GLN A 66 -7.81 -2.65 5.96
CA GLN A 66 -8.82 -1.71 6.45
C GLN A 66 -8.43 -0.24 6.23
N THR A 67 -7.16 0.06 5.98
CA THR A 67 -6.69 1.45 5.84
C THR A 67 -6.31 1.80 4.41
N LEU A 68 -6.61 3.04 4.01
CA LEU A 68 -6.27 3.59 2.70
C LEU A 68 -4.77 3.57 2.45
N LEU A 69 -3.99 4.00 3.45
CA LEU A 69 -2.54 3.94 3.37
C LEU A 69 -2.04 2.50 3.45
N GLY A 70 -2.71 1.61 4.20
CA GLY A 70 -2.38 0.19 4.22
C GLY A 70 -2.37 -0.41 2.81
N ALA A 71 -3.47 -0.27 2.08
CA ALA A 71 -3.57 -0.74 0.70
C ALA A 71 -2.45 -0.17 -0.21
N ALA A 72 -2.14 1.13 -0.07
CA ALA A 72 -1.06 1.80 -0.81
C ALA A 72 0.33 1.25 -0.47
N PHE A 73 0.63 1.05 0.82
CA PHE A 73 1.93 0.56 1.30
C PHE A 73 2.10 -0.95 1.11
N GLY A 74 1.01 -1.70 0.92
CA GLY A 74 1.05 -3.13 0.64
C GLY A 74 1.37 -3.49 -0.82
N VAL A 75 1.38 -2.52 -1.75
CA VAL A 75 1.77 -2.78 -3.15
C VAL A 75 3.20 -3.32 -3.18
N SER A 76 3.39 -4.52 -3.71
CA SER A 76 4.71 -5.16 -3.76
C SER A 76 4.82 -6.16 -4.92
N ALA A 77 6.03 -6.63 -5.16
CA ALA A 77 6.32 -7.73 -6.08
C ALA A 77 6.36 -9.10 -5.38
N LEU A 78 6.15 -9.12 -4.07
CA LEU A 78 6.16 -10.37 -3.31
C LEU A 78 4.78 -10.99 -3.39
N PRO A 79 4.67 -12.28 -3.76
CA PRO A 79 3.40 -12.97 -3.73
C PRO A 79 2.92 -13.06 -2.29
N ASP A 80 1.64 -12.84 -2.10
CA ASP A 80 0.99 -12.90 -0.79
C ASP A 80 0.51 -14.33 -0.54
N SER A 81 1.47 -15.24 -0.37
CA SER A 81 1.22 -16.69 -0.29
C SER A 81 0.91 -17.19 1.12
N ALA A 82 0.88 -16.30 2.12
CA ALA A 82 0.72 -16.68 3.52
C ALA A 82 -0.70 -17.19 3.85
N PHE A 83 -1.74 -16.75 3.12
CA PHE A 83 -3.13 -17.13 3.39
C PHE A 83 -3.96 -17.21 2.08
N PRO A 84 -3.96 -18.35 1.38
CA PRO A 84 -4.70 -18.52 0.12
C PRO A 84 -6.24 -18.37 0.23
N GLU A 85 -6.78 -18.29 1.45
CA GLU A 85 -8.22 -18.18 1.72
C GLU A 85 -8.71 -16.74 1.99
N LEU A 86 -7.83 -15.72 2.00
CA LEU A 86 -8.19 -14.30 2.28
C LEU A 86 -7.71 -13.34 1.15
N PRO A 87 -8.50 -12.32 0.77
CA PRO A 87 -8.36 -11.59 -0.50
C PRO A 87 -7.36 -10.40 -0.45
N PRO A 88 -7.06 -9.75 -1.60
CA PRO A 88 -7.17 -10.23 -2.97
C PRO A 88 -5.80 -10.67 -3.50
N GLU A 89 -5.83 -11.57 -4.48
CA GLU A 89 -4.66 -11.82 -5.32
C GLU A 89 -4.28 -10.50 -5.99
N ARG A 90 -3.15 -9.91 -5.57
CA ARG A 90 -2.61 -8.69 -6.17
C ARG A 90 -2.10 -9.06 -7.56
N LEU A 91 -2.77 -8.57 -8.59
CA LEU A 91 -2.44 -8.87 -9.97
C LEU A 91 -1.72 -7.71 -10.65
N PRO A 92 -0.87 -7.99 -11.65
CA PRO A 92 -0.41 -9.33 -12.07
C PRO A 92 0.54 -9.99 -11.05
N ASP A 93 0.51 -11.32 -10.92
CA ASP A 93 1.47 -12.06 -10.10
C ASP A 93 2.88 -11.92 -10.69
N ALA A 94 3.82 -11.42 -9.88
CA ALA A 94 5.19 -11.17 -10.31
C ALA A 94 6.00 -12.45 -10.50
N VAL A 95 5.74 -13.49 -9.71
CA VAL A 95 6.37 -14.82 -9.86
C VAL A 95 5.92 -15.45 -11.17
N GLU A 96 4.62 -15.52 -11.43
CA GLU A 96 4.10 -16.09 -12.68
C GLU A 96 4.53 -15.28 -13.90
N SER A 97 4.50 -13.94 -13.81
CA SER A 97 4.85 -13.08 -14.95
C SER A 97 6.35 -13.12 -15.28
N CYS A 98 7.21 -13.06 -14.26
CA CYS A 98 8.65 -12.87 -14.44
C CYS A 98 9.47 -14.14 -14.30
N PHE A 99 8.97 -15.13 -13.55
CA PHE A 99 9.76 -16.27 -13.06
C PHE A 99 9.07 -17.63 -13.26
N SER A 100 8.00 -17.72 -14.05
CA SER A 100 7.46 -18.99 -14.54
C SER A 100 8.48 -19.73 -15.43
N ASP A 101 8.53 -21.06 -15.36
CA ASP A 101 9.37 -21.93 -16.19
C ASP A 101 10.85 -21.52 -16.28
N LEU A 102 11.49 -21.30 -15.12
CA LEU A 102 12.90 -20.85 -15.04
C LEU A 102 13.86 -21.72 -15.85
N ASP A 103 13.63 -23.03 -15.91
CA ASP A 103 14.48 -23.98 -16.66
C ASP A 103 14.48 -23.73 -18.17
N ALA A 104 13.40 -23.13 -18.70
CA ALA A 104 13.27 -22.78 -20.11
C ALA A 104 13.69 -21.33 -20.43
N ARG A 105 13.85 -20.47 -19.41
CA ARG A 105 14.17 -19.05 -19.60
C ARG A 105 15.67 -18.82 -19.78
N ARG A 106 16.00 -17.83 -20.62
CA ARG A 106 17.40 -17.42 -20.78
C ARG A 106 17.83 -16.60 -19.56
N PRO A 107 19.08 -16.73 -19.08
CA PRO A 107 19.58 -15.91 -17.97
C PRO A 107 19.54 -14.39 -18.22
N ALA A 108 19.45 -13.95 -19.48
CA ALA A 108 19.27 -12.53 -19.81
C ALA A 108 17.85 -12.05 -19.44
N ASP A 109 16.83 -12.84 -19.75
CA ASP A 109 15.42 -12.49 -19.53
C ASP A 109 15.11 -12.39 -18.03
N VAL A 110 15.66 -13.30 -17.22
CA VAL A 110 15.55 -13.26 -15.74
C VAL A 110 16.20 -11.99 -15.17
N ARG A 111 17.38 -11.61 -15.67
CA ARG A 111 18.07 -10.38 -15.24
C ARG A 111 17.32 -9.13 -15.62
N GLU A 112 16.68 -9.10 -16.78
CA GLU A 112 15.84 -7.99 -17.22
C GLU A 112 14.60 -7.85 -16.33
N ALA A 113 13.93 -8.96 -16.01
CA ALA A 113 12.78 -8.96 -15.11
C ALA A 113 13.13 -8.42 -13.72
N VAL A 114 14.27 -8.85 -13.14
CA VAL A 114 14.76 -8.33 -11.86
C VAL A 114 15.01 -6.82 -11.92
N ARG A 115 15.64 -6.31 -13.00
CA ARG A 115 15.86 -4.86 -13.17
C ARG A 115 14.55 -4.09 -13.28
N SER A 116 13.57 -4.62 -14.00
CA SER A 116 12.25 -4.01 -14.14
C SER A 116 11.53 -3.89 -12.79
N LEU A 117 11.56 -4.97 -12.00
CA LEU A 117 11.01 -4.97 -10.63
C LEU A 117 11.72 -3.97 -9.72
N GLN A 118 13.05 -3.86 -9.79
CA GLN A 118 13.82 -2.87 -9.03
C GLN A 118 13.46 -1.43 -9.41
N ALA A 119 13.34 -1.14 -10.71
CA ALA A 119 12.95 0.18 -11.20
C ALA A 119 11.52 0.55 -10.75
N SER A 120 10.58 -0.39 -10.87
CA SER A 120 9.19 -0.20 -10.44
C SER A 120 9.10 0.00 -8.93
N SER A 121 9.87 -0.77 -8.14
CA SER A 121 9.95 -0.63 -6.69
C SER A 121 10.50 0.75 -6.29
N ALA A 122 11.55 1.23 -6.96
CA ALA A 122 12.10 2.56 -6.72
C ALA A 122 11.07 3.68 -7.00
N ALA A 123 10.29 3.54 -8.08
CA ALA A 123 9.21 4.48 -8.41
C ALA A 123 8.08 4.47 -7.35
N LEU A 124 7.68 3.28 -6.90
CA LEU A 124 6.71 3.10 -5.82
C LEU A 124 7.20 3.75 -4.52
N ILE A 125 8.43 3.43 -4.08
CA ILE A 125 9.04 3.99 -2.88
C ILE A 125 9.11 5.52 -2.95
N GLY A 126 9.51 6.07 -4.10
CA GLY A 126 9.53 7.52 -4.32
C GLY A 126 8.15 8.16 -4.14
N SER A 127 7.11 7.53 -4.69
CA SER A 127 5.73 8.01 -4.63
C SER A 127 5.15 7.93 -3.21
N LEU A 128 5.36 6.81 -2.51
CA LEU A 128 4.94 6.62 -1.12
C LEU A 128 5.68 7.57 -0.18
N HIS A 129 6.98 7.76 -0.37
CA HIS A 129 7.78 8.73 0.38
C HIS A 129 7.24 10.15 0.21
N ALA A 130 6.96 10.57 -1.03
CA ALA A 130 6.41 11.91 -1.30
C ALA A 130 5.05 12.12 -0.62
N LEU A 131 4.17 11.12 -0.66
CA LEU A 131 2.87 11.15 0.00
C LEU A 131 3.03 11.27 1.53
N ALA A 132 3.80 10.37 2.15
CA ALA A 132 4.05 10.38 3.59
C ALA A 132 4.67 11.71 4.04
N LEU A 133 5.65 12.21 3.30
CA LEU A 133 6.32 13.46 3.61
C LEU A 133 5.37 14.66 3.48
N SER A 134 4.47 14.69 2.50
CA SER A 134 3.47 15.77 2.40
C SER A 134 2.56 15.82 3.63
N LEU A 135 2.13 14.65 4.12
CA LEU A 135 1.27 14.53 5.30
C LEU A 135 2.00 14.91 6.59
N LEU A 136 3.30 14.60 6.68
CA LEU A 136 4.13 14.96 7.82
C LEU A 136 4.51 16.44 7.83
N ARG A 137 4.65 17.08 6.66
CA ARG A 137 5.02 18.50 6.58
C ARG A 137 3.88 19.42 7.01
N ASP A 138 2.64 19.09 6.65
CA ASP A 138 1.47 19.90 7.02
C ASP A 138 1.08 19.68 8.49
N ALA A 139 1.00 20.76 9.27
CA ALA A 139 0.62 20.71 10.68
C ALA A 139 -0.79 20.16 10.91
N ALA A 140 -1.70 20.30 9.94
CA ALA A 140 -3.07 19.82 10.05
C ALA A 140 -3.19 18.29 9.90
N THR A 141 -2.28 17.65 9.16
CA THR A 141 -2.28 16.19 8.92
C THR A 141 -1.21 15.45 9.71
N ARG A 142 -0.13 16.12 10.12
CA ARG A 142 1.01 15.51 10.82
C ARG A 142 0.61 14.67 12.04
N PRO A 143 -0.27 15.11 12.96
CA PRO A 143 -0.65 14.29 14.10
C PRO A 143 -1.32 12.99 13.70
N ARG A 144 -2.19 13.04 12.67
CA ARG A 144 -2.88 11.86 12.14
C ARG A 144 -1.91 10.91 11.44
N MET A 145 -0.97 11.42 10.66
CA MET A 145 0.04 10.60 10.00
C MET A 145 0.97 9.91 11.01
N LEU A 146 1.40 10.62 12.06
CA LEU A 146 2.20 10.01 13.13
C LEU A 146 1.41 8.94 13.89
N ALA A 147 0.13 9.19 14.18
CA ALA A 147 -0.75 8.19 14.80
C ALA A 147 -0.92 6.95 13.91
N TRP A 148 -1.05 7.13 12.59
CA TRP A 148 -1.13 6.02 11.65
C TRP A 148 0.16 5.18 11.62
N LEU A 149 1.33 5.82 11.58
CA LEU A 149 2.62 5.12 11.65
C LEU A 149 2.78 4.35 12.97
N GLY A 150 2.37 4.95 14.09
CA GLY A 150 2.36 4.28 15.40
C GLY A 150 1.46 3.06 15.43
N ALA A 151 0.25 3.18 14.86
CA ALA A 151 -0.68 2.07 14.71
C ALA A 151 -0.13 0.95 13.82
N ALA A 152 0.47 1.30 12.68
CA ALA A 152 1.10 0.34 11.79
C ALA A 152 2.21 -0.45 12.50
N LEU A 153 3.04 0.21 13.30
CA LEU A 153 4.07 -0.46 14.10
C LEU A 153 3.45 -1.35 15.18
N GLY A 154 2.44 -0.86 15.90
CA GLY A 154 1.75 -1.61 16.96
C GLY A 154 1.09 -2.88 16.46
N CYS A 155 0.36 -2.81 15.34
CA CYS A 155 -0.28 -3.96 14.71
C CYS A 155 0.74 -4.99 14.16
N ASN A 156 2.02 -4.62 14.04
CA ASN A 156 3.09 -5.48 13.54
C ASN A 156 4.14 -5.84 14.61
N ALA A 157 3.88 -5.55 15.89
CA ALA A 157 4.83 -5.78 16.98
C ALA A 157 5.32 -7.24 17.07
N GLU A 158 4.44 -8.18 16.73
CA GLU A 158 4.68 -9.61 16.81
C GLU A 158 5.59 -10.15 15.69
N ARG A 159 5.83 -9.38 14.62
CA ARG A 159 6.68 -9.80 13.48
C ARG A 159 8.14 -10.01 13.86
N MET A 160 8.58 -9.49 15.02
CA MET A 160 9.95 -9.69 15.52
C MET A 160 10.12 -11.00 16.30
N LYS A 161 9.03 -11.74 16.55
CA LYS A 161 9.11 -13.03 17.24
C LYS A 161 9.71 -14.10 16.32
N MET A 162 10.41 -15.06 16.92
CA MET A 162 10.99 -16.20 16.22
C MET A 162 9.93 -17.06 15.52
N HIS A 163 8.70 -17.06 16.06
CA HIS A 163 7.51 -17.56 15.41
C HIS A 163 6.48 -16.41 15.40
N PRO A 164 6.37 -15.67 14.28
CA PRO A 164 5.28 -14.71 14.09
C PRO A 164 3.94 -15.44 14.10
N ASP A 165 2.94 -14.84 14.72
CA ASP A 165 1.54 -15.30 14.65
C ASP A 165 0.98 -15.18 13.22
#